data_AF-A0A1F4A2Q2-F1
#
_entry.id   AF-A0A1F4A2Q2-F1
#
_cell.length_a   1.000
_cell.length_b   1.000
_cell.length_c   1.000
_cell.angle_alpha   90.00
_cell.angle_beta   90.00
_cell.angle_gamma   90.00
#
_symmetry.space_group_name_H-M   'P 1'
#
loop_
_entity.id
_entity.type
_entity.pdbx_description
1 polymer ?
#
loop_
_entity_poly.entity_id
_entity_poly.type
_entity_poly.pdbx_seq_one_letter_code
_entity_poly.pdbx_strand_id
1 'polypeptide(L)'
;MKLFTGLKKIREFERGQLPFLKTVVDFDIVIEIGYAEEQEQQLTLKQLFLLNLSSRTTVRRKLARLIEREIVIRRKHASDQRASLLTISPSIVKVLGKYGGTLTSISTLHFK
;
A
#
# COMPACT_ATOMS: atom_id res chain seq x y z
N MET A 1 -19.99 -21.38 8.98
CA MET A 1 -18.94 -20.54 8.36
C MET A 1 -19.34 -20.16 6.93
N LYS A 2 -19.43 -18.87 6.59
CA LYS A 2 -19.75 -18.39 5.22
C LYS A 2 -18.52 -17.72 4.61
N LEU A 3 -17.47 -18.52 4.38
CA LEU A 3 -16.15 -18.08 3.92
C LEU A 3 -16.22 -17.16 2.68
N PHE A 4 -16.81 -17.67 1.59
CA PHE A 4 -16.87 -16.93 0.33
C PHE A 4 -17.76 -15.68 0.39
N THR A 5 -18.72 -15.61 1.31
CA THR A 5 -19.50 -14.39 1.55
C THR A 5 -18.62 -13.29 2.13
N GLY A 6 -17.76 -13.63 3.10
CA GLY A 6 -16.79 -12.69 3.66
C GLY A 6 -15.80 -12.20 2.59
N LEU A 7 -15.18 -13.14 1.86
CA LEU A 7 -14.24 -12.80 0.78
C LEU A 7 -14.86 -11.91 -0.31
N LYS A 8 -16.11 -12.18 -0.71
CA LYS A 8 -16.82 -11.36 -1.70
C LYS A 8 -17.02 -9.93 -1.21
N LYS A 9 -17.45 -9.73 0.04
CA LYS A 9 -17.62 -8.39 0.63
C LYS A 9 -16.32 -7.60 0.71
N ILE A 10 -15.21 -8.27 1.07
CA ILE A 10 -13.88 -7.65 1.08
C ILE A 10 -13.54 -7.16 -0.33
N ARG A 11 -13.74 -8.01 -1.34
CA ARG A 11 -13.43 -7.67 -2.72
C ARG A 11 -14.30 -6.55 -3.30
N GLU A 12 -15.58 -6.49 -2.91
CA GLU A 12 -16.49 -5.40 -3.28
C GLU A 12 -16.01 -4.06 -2.71
N PHE A 13 -15.57 -4.04 -1.45
CA PHE A 13 -14.98 -2.85 -0.84
C PHE A 13 -13.71 -2.41 -1.56
N GLU A 14 -12.78 -3.33 -1.83
CA GLU A 14 -11.53 -3.03 -2.55
C GLU A 14 -11.80 -2.39 -3.92
N ARG A 15 -12.77 -2.94 -4.68
CA ARG A 15 -13.15 -2.40 -5.99
C ARG A 15 -13.74 -1.00 -5.91
N GLY A 16 -14.51 -0.70 -4.86
CA GLY A 16 -15.13 0.60 -4.67
C GLY A 16 -14.20 1.67 -4.10
N GLN A 17 -13.36 1.30 -3.12
CA GLN A 17 -12.59 2.25 -2.31
C GLN A 17 -11.10 2.27 -2.63
N LEU A 18 -10.56 1.20 -3.23
CA LEU A 18 -9.15 1.08 -3.59
C LEU A 18 -8.94 0.86 -5.10
N PRO A 19 -9.63 1.60 -6.02
CA PRO A 19 -9.52 1.38 -7.46
C PRO A 19 -8.11 1.65 -8.03
N PHE A 20 -7.25 2.26 -7.22
CA PHE A 20 -5.85 2.52 -7.54
C PHE A 20 -4.91 1.34 -7.24
N LEU A 21 -5.28 0.43 -6.34
CA LEU A 21 -4.52 -0.81 -6.06
C LEU A 21 -5.06 -1.94 -6.92
N LYS A 22 -4.61 -1.99 -8.17
CA LYS A 22 -5.18 -2.91 -9.18
C LYS A 22 -4.56 -4.30 -9.14
N THR A 23 -3.31 -4.41 -8.71
CA THR A 23 -2.54 -5.65 -8.73
C THR A 23 -1.94 -5.93 -7.36
N VAL A 24 -1.61 -7.19 -7.09
CA VAL A 24 -0.94 -7.61 -5.84
C VAL A 24 0.30 -6.76 -5.58
N VAL A 25 1.14 -6.55 -6.61
CA VAL A 25 2.33 -5.69 -6.50
C VAL A 25 2.02 -4.24 -6.11
N ASP A 26 0.85 -3.69 -6.49
CA ASP A 26 0.47 -2.35 -6.05
C ASP A 26 0.15 -2.35 -4.56
N PHE A 27 -0.52 -3.39 -4.04
CA PHE A 27 -0.74 -3.58 -2.61
C PHE A 27 0.58 -3.75 -1.87
N ASP A 28 1.45 -4.64 -2.35
CA ASP A 28 2.75 -4.93 -1.71
C ASP A 28 3.58 -3.65 -1.56
N ILE A 29 3.69 -2.84 -2.63
CA ILE A 29 4.44 -1.57 -2.57
C ILE A 29 3.85 -0.62 -1.51
N VAL A 30 2.53 -0.45 -1.49
CA VAL A 30 1.88 0.50 -0.57
C VAL A 30 1.95 0.03 0.87
N ILE A 31 1.76 -1.27 1.12
CA ILE A 31 1.84 -1.87 2.45
C ILE A 31 3.27 -1.76 2.99
N GLU A 32 4.28 -2.10 2.20
CA GLU A 32 5.68 -2.04 2.66
C GLU A 32 6.14 -0.61 2.96
N ILE A 33 5.77 0.37 2.13
CA ILE A 33 6.07 1.78 2.40
C ILE A 33 5.35 2.25 3.67
N GLY A 34 4.06 1.95 3.80
CA GLY A 34 3.26 2.33 4.97
C GLY A 34 3.77 1.69 6.26
N TYR A 35 4.07 0.40 6.23
CA TYR A 35 4.63 -0.33 7.36
C TYR A 35 5.97 0.26 7.82
N ALA A 36 6.87 0.55 6.89
CA ALA A 36 8.14 1.17 7.21
C ALA A 36 7.99 2.60 7.76
N GLU A 37 6.97 3.35 7.29
CA GLU A 37 6.61 4.66 7.84
C GLU A 37 6.09 4.54 9.29
N GLU A 38 5.28 3.53 9.61
CA GLU A 38 4.84 3.23 10.98
C GLU A 38 5.99 2.87 11.93
N GLN A 39 7.07 2.28 11.40
CA GLN A 39 8.29 1.98 12.16
C GLN A 39 9.29 3.15 12.24
N GLU A 40 8.89 4.36 11.82
CA GLU A 40 9.76 5.54 11.73
C GLU A 40 10.99 5.36 10.81
N GLN A 41 10.94 4.36 9.90
CA GLN A 41 12.02 3.97 9.00
C GLN A 41 11.60 4.15 7.54
N GLN A 42 11.43 5.39 7.10
CA GLN A 42 11.01 5.69 5.72
C GLN A 42 11.92 5.00 4.68
N LEU A 43 11.30 4.28 3.75
CA LEU A 43 12.05 3.56 2.71
C LEU A 43 12.60 4.51 1.66
N THR A 44 13.86 4.29 1.29
CA THR A 44 14.42 4.80 0.04
C THR A 44 14.00 3.94 -1.15
N LEU A 45 14.10 4.49 -2.36
CA LEU A 45 13.89 3.73 -3.60
C LEU A 45 14.78 2.47 -3.68
N LYS A 46 16.03 2.57 -3.21
CA LYS A 46 16.96 1.45 -3.18
C LYS A 46 16.47 0.35 -2.25
N GLN A 47 16.05 0.70 -1.03
CA GLN A 47 15.53 -0.27 -0.06
C GLN A 47 14.27 -0.96 -0.58
N LEU A 48 13.33 -0.23 -1.18
CA LEU A 48 12.14 -0.83 -1.79
C LEU A 48 12.49 -1.89 -2.85
N PHE A 49 13.51 -1.65 -3.68
CA PHE A 49 13.95 -2.64 -4.67
C PHE A 49 14.67 -3.85 -4.08
N LEU A 50 15.20 -3.74 -2.85
CA LEU A 50 15.82 -4.86 -2.14
C LEU A 50 14.81 -5.80 -1.50
N LEU A 51 13.56 -5.36 -1.30
CA LEU A 51 12.47 -6.20 -0.78
C LEU A 51 12.00 -7.29 -1.76
N ASN A 52 12.47 -7.26 -3.02
CA ASN A 52 12.14 -8.27 -4.03
C ASN A 52 10.64 -8.56 -4.23
N LEU A 53 9.77 -7.54 -4.04
CA LEU A 53 8.31 -7.65 -4.22
C LEU A 53 7.91 -8.11 -5.63
N SER A 54 8.73 -7.77 -6.63
CA SER A 54 8.62 -8.23 -8.01
C SER A 54 9.93 -7.93 -8.76
N SER A 55 9.96 -8.10 -10.08
CA SER A 55 11.09 -7.63 -10.88
C SER A 55 11.27 -6.11 -10.71
N ARG A 56 12.53 -5.65 -10.67
CA ARG A 56 12.85 -4.22 -10.48
C ARG A 56 12.15 -3.33 -11.51
N THR A 57 12.04 -3.78 -12.75
CA THR A 57 11.33 -3.08 -13.83
C THR A 57 9.84 -2.94 -13.53
N THR A 58 9.20 -3.99 -13.02
CA THR A 58 7.78 -3.94 -12.63
C THR A 58 7.58 -3.00 -11.44
N VAL A 59 8.36 -3.15 -10.37
CA VAL A 59 8.26 -2.29 -9.18
C VAL A 59 8.46 -0.82 -9.56
N ARG A 60 9.48 -0.50 -10.36
CA ARG A 60 9.74 0.86 -10.83
C ARG A 60 8.55 1.44 -11.61
N ARG A 61 7.99 0.69 -12.56
CA ARG A 61 6.84 1.12 -13.36
C ARG A 61 5.58 1.31 -12.51
N LYS A 62 5.33 0.43 -11.54
CA LYS A 62 4.18 0.53 -10.63
C LYS A 62 4.33 1.70 -9.68
N LEU A 63 5.50 1.84 -9.04
CA LEU A 63 5.81 2.96 -8.16
C LEU A 63 5.67 4.31 -8.87
N ALA A 64 6.14 4.43 -10.11
CA ALA A 64 5.99 5.67 -10.88
C ALA A 64 4.51 6.06 -11.04
N ARG A 65 3.62 5.10 -11.33
CA ARG A 65 2.17 5.33 -11.43
C ARG A 65 1.54 5.67 -10.08
N LEU A 66 2.03 5.07 -8.99
CA LEU A 66 1.54 5.39 -7.64
C LEU A 66 1.95 6.80 -7.22
N ILE A 67 3.14 7.25 -7.62
CA ILE A 67 3.62 8.62 -7.40
C ILE A 67 2.83 9.62 -8.25
N GLU A 68 2.64 9.33 -9.54
CA GLU A 68 1.85 10.16 -10.46
C GLU A 68 0.41 10.41 -9.97
N ARG A 69 -0.15 9.45 -9.22
CA ARG A 69 -1.49 9.50 -8.64
C ARG A 69 -1.53 10.01 -7.20
N GLU A 70 -0.41 10.52 -6.69
CA GLU A 70 -0.29 11.05 -5.32
C GLU A 70 -0.63 10.04 -4.22
N ILE A 71 -0.51 8.74 -4.50
CA ILE A 71 -0.70 7.66 -3.52
C ILE A 71 0.57 7.51 -2.68
N VAL A 72 1.71 7.59 -3.37
CA VAL A 72 3.05 7.59 -2.76
C VAL A 72 3.67 8.97 -2.98
N ILE A 73 4.15 9.58 -1.91
CA ILE A 73 4.87 10.85 -1.96
C ILE A 73 6.36 10.55 -1.95
N ARG A 74 7.09 11.15 -2.90
CA ARG A 74 8.55 11.11 -2.94
C ARG A 74 9.10 12.41 -2.38
N ARG A 75 9.81 12.35 -1.24
CA ARG A 75 10.49 13.49 -0.62
C ARG A 75 12.01 13.35 -0.74
N LYS A 76 12.73 14.47 -0.83
CA LYS A 76 14.19 14.45 -0.73
C LYS A 76 14.58 14.23 0.73
N HIS A 77 15.61 13.42 0.98
CA HIS A 77 16.13 13.25 2.33
C HIS A 77 16.72 14.60 2.82
N ALA A 78 16.41 14.98 4.06
CA ALA A 78 16.81 16.28 4.60
C ALA A 78 18.34 16.43 4.71
N SER A 79 19.06 15.34 5.02
CA SER A 79 20.52 15.33 5.14
C SER A 79 21.27 14.81 3.92
N ASP A 80 20.60 14.11 3.00
CA ASP A 80 21.22 13.54 1.79
C ASP A 80 20.34 13.81 0.57
N GLN A 81 20.61 14.91 -0.13
CA GLN A 81 19.84 15.31 -1.31
C GLN A 81 19.87 14.28 -2.45
N ARG A 82 20.73 13.24 -2.35
CA ARG A 82 20.83 12.14 -3.33
C ARG A 82 19.82 11.03 -3.05
N ALA A 83 19.37 10.86 -1.80
CA ALA A 83 18.38 9.87 -1.43
C ALA A 83 16.96 10.46 -1.47
N SER A 84 16.03 9.72 -2.06
CA SER A 84 14.61 10.06 -1.99
C SER A 84 13.90 9.06 -1.09
N LEU A 85 13.17 9.60 -0.11
CA LEU A 85 12.30 8.88 0.81
C LEU A 85 10.91 8.74 0.20
N LEU A 86 10.28 7.59 0.46
CA LEU A 86 8.93 7.26 0.05
C LEU A 86 8.02 7.28 1.28
N THR A 87 6.85 7.91 1.13
CA THR A 87 5.82 8.00 2.18
C THR A 87 4.46 7.73 1.56
N ILE A 88 3.48 7.26 2.34
CA ILE A 88 2.09 7.18 1.86
C ILE A 88 1.44 8.54 2.04
N SER A 89 0.58 8.94 1.11
CA SER A 89 -0.14 10.20 1.28
C SER A 89 -1.18 10.09 2.41
N PRO A 90 -1.38 11.15 3.23
CA PRO A 90 -2.28 11.10 4.37
C PRO A 90 -3.74 10.76 4.01
N SER A 91 -4.18 11.14 2.80
CA SER A 91 -5.51 10.78 2.28
C SER A 91 -5.64 9.27 2.10
N ILE A 92 -4.61 8.61 1.60
CA ILE A 92 -4.59 7.16 1.40
C ILE A 92 -4.47 6.41 2.73
N VAL A 93 -3.70 6.91 3.70
CA VAL A 93 -3.66 6.33 5.05
C VAL A 93 -5.07 6.27 5.66
N LYS A 94 -5.87 7.35 5.51
CA LYS A 94 -7.27 7.35 5.98
C LYS A 94 -8.15 6.32 5.28
N VAL A 95 -7.97 6.13 3.97
CA VAL A 95 -8.72 5.13 3.20
C VAL A 95 -8.32 3.71 3.62
N LEU A 96 -7.02 3.45 3.80
CA LEU A 96 -6.51 2.16 4.27
C LEU A 96 -6.93 1.86 5.72
N GLY A 97 -7.04 2.87 6.58
CA GLY A 97 -7.61 2.71 7.92
C GLY A 97 -9.07 2.23 7.88
N LYS A 98 -9.90 2.81 6.99
CA LYS A 98 -11.28 2.34 6.77
C LYS A 98 -11.32 0.92 6.21
N TYR A 99 -10.38 0.59 5.31
CA TYR A 99 -10.24 -0.75 4.78
C TYR A 99 -9.93 -1.76 5.89
N GLY A 100 -8.92 -1.50 6.72
CA GLY A 100 -8.58 -2.35 7.87
C GLY A 100 -9.75 -2.56 8.83
N GLY A 101 -10.48 -1.49 9.18
CA GLY A 101 -11.69 -1.61 10.01
C GLY A 101 -12.79 -2.46 9.37
N THR A 102 -12.95 -2.37 8.05
CA THR A 102 -13.90 -3.19 7.28
C THR A 102 -13.47 -4.67 7.26
N LEU A 103 -12.18 -4.94 7.05
CA LEU A 103 -11.61 -6.29 7.09
C LEU A 103 -11.86 -6.95 8.45
N THR A 104 -11.58 -6.25 9.55
CA THR A 104 -11.81 -6.76 10.92
C THR A 104 -13.28 -7.04 11.17
N SER A 105 -14.17 -6.14 10.74
CA SER A 105 -15.61 -6.29 10.90
C SER A 105 -16.15 -7.51 10.13
N ILE A 106 -15.76 -7.67 8.86
CA ILE A 106 -16.14 -8.84 8.04
C ILE A 106 -15.58 -10.13 8.65
N SER A 107 -14.33 -10.10 9.09
CA SER A 107 -13.66 -11.27 9.66
C SER A 107 -14.38 -11.77 10.91
N THR A 108 -14.73 -10.85 11.81
CA THR A 108 -15.47 -11.16 13.04
C THR A 108 -16.85 -11.76 12.77
N LEU A 109 -17.49 -11.39 11.65
CA LEU A 109 -18.83 -11.85 11.26
C LEU A 109 -18.84 -13.20 10.52
N HIS A 110 -17.79 -13.50 9.74
CA HIS A 110 -17.82 -14.61 8.78
C HIS A 110 -16.80 -15.72 9.04
N PHE A 111 -15.74 -15.47 9.83
CA PHE A 111 -14.62 -16.39 10.05
C PHE A 111 -14.48 -16.90 11.51
N LYS A 112 -15.57 -16.87 12.29
CA LYS A 112 -15.66 -17.58 13.58
C LYS A 112 -15.86 -19.08 13.39
#